data_AF-A0A395GK87-F1
#
_entry.id   AF-A0A395GK87-F1
#
_cell.length_a   1.000
_cell.length_b   1.000
_cell.length_c   1.000
_cell.angle_alpha   90.00
_cell.angle_beta   90.00
_cell.angle_gamma   90.00
#
_symmetry.space_group_name_H-M   'P 1'
#
loop_
_entity.id
_entity.type
_entity.pdbx_description
1 polymer ?
#
loop_
_entity_poly.entity_id
_entity_poly.type
_entity_poly.pdbx_seq_one_letter_code
_entity_poly.pdbx_strand_id
1 'polypeptide(L)'
;MSIPDTATHPTPAMNTTISTMSNRSTDLPIHPTIPWAPGAVETRPISIIGAGCLGRRIACIFSAGGHTVHLRDPSAKARTEALDYITEHISEYDSFPLIPRSRGPCLAFSDLDPAVHNAWLVIESVPERLPLKIEIMRELDAKTPSDCILASNSSSFKSSFMVEKVSRERRPLMCNMHFAMPPRIRAVELMTNGETYLEVLSFLTWVLD
;
A
#
# COMPACT_ATOMS: atom_id res chain seq x y z
N MET A 1 -42.98 83.00 -15.32
CA MET A 1 -42.10 82.38 -14.32
C MET A 1 -42.12 80.90 -14.63
N SER A 2 -41.20 80.45 -15.48
CA SER A 2 -41.25 79.16 -16.15
C SER A 2 -39.88 78.51 -15.97
N ILE A 3 -39.84 77.36 -15.29
CA ILE A 3 -38.62 76.57 -15.06
C ILE A 3 -38.69 75.36 -16.01
N PRO A 4 -37.61 75.06 -16.76
CA PRO A 4 -37.63 74.03 -17.80
C PRO A 4 -37.07 72.67 -17.33
N ASP A 5 -37.33 71.70 -18.21
CA ASP A 5 -37.07 70.27 -18.16
C ASP A 5 -35.59 69.82 -18.12
N THR A 6 -35.39 68.78 -17.33
CA THR A 6 -34.44 67.65 -17.39
C THR A 6 -33.23 67.71 -18.34
N ALA A 7 -32.03 67.79 -17.75
CA ALA A 7 -30.74 67.48 -18.38
C ALA A 7 -30.30 66.03 -18.08
N THR A 8 -29.88 65.34 -19.12
CA THR A 8 -29.33 63.98 -19.16
C THR A 8 -27.86 63.95 -18.70
N HIS A 9 -27.52 63.05 -17.78
CA HIS A 9 -26.13 62.73 -17.42
C HIS A 9 -25.76 61.33 -17.92
N PRO A 10 -24.64 61.15 -18.65
CA PRO A 10 -24.14 59.84 -19.04
C PRO A 10 -23.35 59.18 -17.90
N THR A 11 -23.58 57.88 -17.70
CA THR A 11 -22.83 57.01 -16.78
C THR A 11 -21.48 56.62 -17.41
N PRO A 12 -20.35 56.60 -16.68
CA PRO A 12 -19.08 56.14 -17.23
C PRO A 12 -19.03 54.60 -17.26
N ALA A 13 -18.67 54.04 -18.41
CA ALA A 13 -18.39 52.61 -18.56
C ALA A 13 -17.07 52.25 -17.86
N MET A 14 -17.12 51.35 -16.87
CA MET A 14 -15.93 50.71 -16.32
C MET A 14 -15.42 49.67 -17.31
N ASN A 15 -14.26 49.93 -17.93
CA ASN A 15 -13.49 48.91 -18.63
C ASN A 15 -12.79 48.02 -17.59
N THR A 16 -13.32 46.82 -17.37
CA THR A 16 -12.64 45.77 -16.61
C THR A 16 -11.68 45.03 -17.53
N THR A 17 -10.40 45.39 -17.48
CA THR A 17 -9.33 44.61 -18.11
C THR A 17 -9.14 43.30 -17.34
N ILE A 18 -9.66 42.19 -17.86
CA ILE A 18 -9.36 40.85 -17.35
C ILE A 18 -7.92 40.52 -17.75
N SER A 19 -7.00 40.62 -16.79
CA SER A 19 -5.67 40.01 -16.95
C SER A 19 -5.82 38.50 -16.88
N THR A 20 -5.65 37.83 -18.02
CA THR A 20 -5.57 36.36 -18.08
C THR A 20 -4.26 35.94 -17.41
N MET A 21 -4.36 35.48 -16.15
CA MET A 21 -3.25 34.78 -15.52
C MET A 21 -2.96 33.52 -16.33
N SER A 22 -1.71 33.41 -16.82
CA SER A 22 -1.24 32.23 -17.54
C SER A 22 -1.46 31.00 -16.64
N ASN A 23 -2.25 30.06 -17.14
CA ASN A 23 -2.49 28.78 -16.50
C ASN A 23 -1.14 28.07 -16.33
N ARG A 24 -0.58 28.09 -15.11
CA ARG A 24 0.55 27.22 -14.77
C ARG A 24 -0.03 25.81 -14.73
N SER A 25 0.23 25.06 -15.79
CA SER A 25 -0.03 23.63 -15.87
C SER A 25 0.44 22.97 -14.57
N THR A 26 -0.51 22.50 -13.77
CA THR A 26 -0.23 21.51 -12.74
C THR A 26 0.14 20.24 -13.51
N ASP A 27 1.43 19.98 -13.68
CA ASP A 27 1.90 18.69 -14.15
C ASP A 27 1.44 17.64 -13.13
N LEU A 28 0.29 17.01 -13.42
CA LEU A 28 -0.06 15.77 -12.76
C LEU A 28 1.07 14.77 -13.04
N PRO A 29 1.44 13.93 -12.06
CA PRO A 29 2.46 12.91 -12.28
C PRO A 29 2.08 12.10 -13.52
N ILE A 30 3.03 12.00 -14.45
CA ILE A 30 2.88 11.28 -15.71
C ILE A 30 2.71 9.80 -15.34
N HIS A 31 1.47 9.32 -15.28
CA HIS A 31 1.20 7.89 -15.20
C HIS A 31 1.81 7.23 -16.44
N PRO A 32 2.60 6.16 -16.31
CA PRO A 32 3.18 5.51 -17.47
C PRO A 32 2.08 5.03 -18.41
N THR A 33 2.37 5.12 -19.70
CA THR A 33 1.45 4.81 -20.79
C THR A 33 1.12 3.32 -20.93
N ILE A 34 1.75 2.46 -20.12
CA ILE A 34 1.50 1.03 -20.07
C ILE A 34 0.83 0.72 -18.72
N PRO A 35 -0.45 0.31 -18.70
CA PRO A 35 -1.11 -0.09 -17.47
C PRO A 35 -0.43 -1.34 -16.89
N TRP A 36 -0.17 -1.31 -15.59
CA TRP A 36 0.35 -2.48 -14.89
C TRP A 36 -0.68 -3.61 -14.87
N ALA A 37 -0.20 -4.85 -14.96
CA ALA A 37 -1.01 -6.04 -14.83
C ALA A 37 -0.37 -6.99 -13.80
N PRO A 38 -1.18 -7.72 -13.02
CA PRO A 38 -0.67 -8.70 -12.06
C PRO A 38 0.06 -9.85 -12.77
N GLY A 39 1.19 -10.28 -12.21
CA GLY A 39 1.89 -11.50 -12.63
C GLY A 39 1.20 -12.78 -12.15
N ALA A 40 1.92 -13.90 -12.12
CA ALA A 40 1.40 -15.19 -11.65
C ALA A 40 1.23 -15.25 -10.11
N VAL A 41 0.24 -14.53 -9.58
CA VAL A 41 0.00 -14.35 -8.14
C VAL A 41 -0.50 -15.62 -7.42
N GLU A 42 -1.30 -16.46 -8.10
CA GLU A 42 -1.93 -17.64 -7.48
C GLU A 42 -0.93 -18.72 -7.06
N THR A 43 0.22 -18.80 -7.75
CA THR A 43 1.26 -19.81 -7.51
C THR A 43 2.42 -19.30 -6.66
N ARG A 44 2.38 -18.03 -6.23
CA ARG A 44 3.47 -17.35 -5.52
C ARG A 44 3.05 -17.00 -4.09
N PRO A 45 3.98 -17.00 -3.12
CA PRO A 45 3.65 -16.67 -1.75
C PRO A 45 3.44 -15.16 -1.54
N ILE A 46 2.66 -14.83 -0.50
CA ILE A 46 2.68 -13.52 0.14
C ILE A 46 3.68 -13.57 1.28
N SER A 47 4.62 -12.63 1.33
CA SER A 47 5.64 -12.55 2.37
C SER A 47 5.32 -11.47 3.40
N ILE A 48 5.38 -11.82 4.68
CA ILE A 48 5.23 -10.90 5.79
C ILE A 48 6.57 -10.74 6.49
N ILE A 49 7.10 -9.52 6.55
CA ILE A 49 8.41 -9.23 7.15
C ILE A 49 8.21 -8.65 8.55
N GLY A 50 8.51 -9.47 9.56
CA GLY A 50 8.25 -9.22 10.98
C GLY A 50 7.16 -10.16 11.49
N ALA A 51 7.47 -10.98 12.49
CA ALA A 51 6.54 -11.93 13.12
C ALA A 51 5.98 -11.41 14.46
N GLY A 52 6.12 -10.12 14.71
CA GLY A 52 5.56 -9.46 15.89
C GLY A 52 4.02 -9.45 15.89
N CYS A 53 3.45 -8.69 16.83
CA CYS A 53 2.01 -8.66 17.09
C CYS A 53 1.13 -8.45 15.84
N LEU A 54 1.49 -7.49 14.98
CA LEU A 54 0.73 -7.21 13.76
C LEU A 54 1.06 -8.20 12.64
N GLY A 55 2.34 -8.51 12.44
CA GLY A 55 2.78 -9.41 11.36
C GLY A 55 2.14 -10.80 11.43
N ARG A 56 2.07 -11.42 12.61
CA ARG A 56 1.41 -12.73 12.76
C ARG A 56 -0.09 -12.70 12.46
N ARG A 57 -0.75 -11.56 12.70
CA ARG A 57 -2.18 -11.38 12.40
C ARG A 57 -2.40 -11.16 10.92
N ILE A 58 -1.56 -10.38 10.26
CA ILE A 58 -1.58 -10.21 8.80
C ILE A 58 -1.34 -11.57 8.12
N ALA A 59 -0.36 -12.34 8.60
CA ALA A 59 -0.13 -13.71 8.13
C ALA A 59 -1.36 -14.61 8.31
N CYS A 60 -2.05 -14.50 9.46
CA CYS A 60 -3.29 -15.23 9.72
C CYS A 60 -4.41 -14.85 8.74
N ILE A 61 -4.59 -13.55 8.44
CA ILE A 61 -5.58 -13.06 7.46
C ILE A 61 -5.36 -13.70 6.10
N PHE A 62 -4.13 -13.63 5.56
CA PHE A 62 -3.86 -14.18 4.23
C PHE A 62 -3.89 -15.71 4.20
N SER A 63 -3.46 -16.38 5.27
CA SER A 63 -3.56 -17.83 5.39
C SER A 63 -5.03 -18.28 5.44
N ALA A 64 -5.90 -17.59 6.20
CA ALA A 64 -7.34 -17.84 6.19
C ALA A 64 -7.98 -17.55 4.82
N GLY A 65 -7.48 -16.55 4.09
CA GLY A 65 -7.87 -16.24 2.71
C GLY A 65 -7.40 -17.26 1.66
N GLY A 66 -6.69 -18.32 2.06
CA GLY A 66 -6.24 -19.40 1.19
C GLY A 66 -4.89 -19.18 0.50
N HIS A 67 -4.16 -18.12 0.88
CA HIS A 67 -2.86 -17.84 0.29
C HIS A 67 -1.74 -18.63 0.98
N THR A 68 -0.73 -19.03 0.20
CA THR A 68 0.55 -19.47 0.79
C THR A 68 1.26 -18.26 1.38
N VAL A 69 1.57 -18.31 2.67
CA VAL A 69 2.21 -17.23 3.40
C VAL A 69 3.63 -17.60 3.80
N HIS A 70 4.58 -16.73 3.53
CA HIS A 70 5.93 -16.78 4.07
C HIS A 70 6.07 -15.74 5.17
N LEU A 71 6.29 -16.16 6.41
CA LEU A 71 6.50 -15.27 7.54
C LEU A 71 7.99 -15.22 7.89
N ARG A 72 8.59 -14.03 7.87
CA ARG A 72 10.02 -13.88 8.15
C ARG A 72 10.26 -13.05 9.41
N ASP A 73 11.09 -13.57 10.31
CA ASP A 73 11.60 -12.82 11.46
C ASP A 73 12.95 -13.39 11.91
N PRO A 74 13.97 -12.57 12.24
CA PRO A 74 15.24 -13.09 12.75
C PRO A 74 15.10 -13.86 14.07
N SER A 75 14.13 -13.49 14.92
CA SER A 75 13.90 -14.14 16.22
C SER A 75 13.18 -15.48 16.07
N ALA A 76 13.84 -16.57 16.47
CA ALA A 76 13.23 -17.90 16.49
C ALA A 76 11.97 -17.93 17.37
N LYS A 77 12.02 -17.26 18.53
CA LYS A 77 10.88 -17.13 19.44
C LYS A 77 9.69 -16.46 18.76
N ALA A 78 9.91 -15.34 18.07
CA ALA A 78 8.82 -14.62 17.38
C ALA A 78 8.18 -15.47 16.28
N ARG A 79 8.99 -16.26 15.54
CA ARG A 79 8.46 -17.20 14.53
C ARG A 79 7.60 -18.28 15.15
N THR A 80 8.05 -18.91 16.23
CA THR A 80 7.25 -19.92 16.95
C THR A 80 5.94 -19.33 17.47
N GLU A 81 6.01 -18.22 18.21
CA GLU A 81 4.82 -17.55 18.76
C GLU A 81 3.83 -17.08 17.67
N ALA A 82 4.32 -16.79 16.47
CA ALA A 82 3.46 -16.43 15.36
C ALA A 82 2.79 -17.64 14.70
N LEU A 83 3.49 -18.76 14.54
CA LEU A 83 2.90 -20.00 14.03
C LEU A 83 1.86 -20.57 15.02
N ASP A 84 2.15 -20.51 16.31
CA ASP A 84 1.22 -20.89 17.37
C ASP A 84 -0.04 -20.01 17.30
N TYR A 85 0.14 -18.69 17.22
CA TYR A 85 -0.97 -17.75 17.07
C TYR A 85 -1.85 -18.05 15.83
N ILE A 86 -1.24 -18.33 14.68
CA ILE A 86 -1.99 -18.67 13.47
C ILE A 86 -2.77 -19.96 13.70
N THR A 87 -2.13 -20.99 14.25
CA THR A 87 -2.79 -22.29 14.52
C THR A 87 -3.99 -22.14 15.46
N GLU A 88 -3.85 -21.35 16.52
CA GLU A 88 -4.87 -21.14 17.53
C GLU A 88 -6.03 -20.27 17.05
N HIS A 89 -5.75 -19.24 16.24
CA HIS A 89 -6.73 -18.20 15.93
C HIS A 89 -7.29 -18.23 14.51
N ILE A 90 -6.72 -19.01 13.58
CA ILE A 90 -7.11 -18.95 12.16
C ILE A 90 -8.62 -19.17 11.92
N SER A 91 -9.31 -19.95 12.76
CA SER A 91 -10.76 -20.12 12.65
C SER A 91 -11.56 -18.84 12.87
N GLU A 92 -11.03 -17.89 13.65
CA GLU A 92 -11.66 -16.57 13.84
C GLU A 92 -11.64 -15.74 12.54
N TYR A 93 -10.69 -16.03 11.65
CA TYR A 93 -10.47 -15.33 10.38
C TYR A 93 -11.19 -15.98 9.20
N ASP A 94 -11.75 -17.19 9.35
CA ASP A 94 -12.48 -17.89 8.27
C ASP A 94 -13.71 -17.10 7.76
N SER A 95 -14.24 -16.17 8.58
CA SER A 95 -15.37 -15.30 8.23
C SER A 95 -14.97 -14.04 7.44
N PHE A 96 -13.68 -13.80 7.26
CA PHE A 96 -13.19 -12.60 6.58
C PHE A 96 -13.37 -12.64 5.06
N PRO A 97 -12.94 -13.70 4.34
CA PRO A 97 -13.15 -13.76 2.90
C PRO A 97 -14.63 -13.86 2.57
N LEU A 98 -15.09 -13.13 1.56
CA LEU A 98 -16.50 -13.19 1.13
C LEU A 98 -16.88 -14.57 0.59
N ILE A 99 -15.91 -15.25 -0.02
CA ILE A 99 -16.05 -16.62 -0.52
C ILE A 99 -15.18 -17.52 0.36
N PRO A 100 -15.75 -18.54 1.03
CA PRO A 100 -14.98 -19.50 1.80
C PRO A 100 -13.90 -20.17 0.95
N ARG A 101 -12.67 -20.19 1.45
CA ARG A 101 -11.50 -20.82 0.81
C ARG A 101 -10.86 -21.80 1.78
N SER A 102 -10.21 -22.84 1.25
CA SER A 102 -9.33 -23.69 2.06
C SER A 102 -8.16 -22.85 2.56
N ARG A 103 -7.84 -22.95 3.85
CA ARG A 103 -6.71 -22.23 4.45
C ARG A 103 -5.40 -22.58 3.73
N GLY A 104 -4.60 -21.56 3.43
CA GLY A 104 -3.28 -21.71 2.84
C GLY A 104 -2.20 -21.92 3.90
N PRO A 105 -1.08 -22.59 3.58
CA PRO A 105 -0.03 -22.85 4.54
C PRO A 105 0.72 -21.57 4.92
N CYS A 106 1.20 -21.50 6.17
CA CYS A 106 2.14 -20.47 6.62
C CYS A 106 3.49 -21.11 6.96
N LEU A 107 4.55 -20.68 6.29
CA LEU A 107 5.92 -21.16 6.48
C LEU A 107 6.77 -20.06 7.10
N ALA A 108 7.58 -20.38 8.11
CA ALA A 108 8.40 -19.40 8.81
C ALA A 108 9.88 -19.49 8.42
N PHE A 109 10.51 -18.33 8.22
CA PHE A 109 11.90 -18.21 7.75
C PHE A 109 12.72 -17.28 8.66
N SER A 110 13.96 -17.65 8.97
CA SER A 110 14.94 -16.75 9.60
C SER A 110 15.47 -15.72 8.60
N ASP A 111 15.82 -16.22 7.41
CA ASP A 111 16.54 -15.47 6.40
C ASP A 111 15.58 -14.83 5.40
N LEU A 112 15.97 -13.66 4.89
CA LEU A 112 15.12 -12.87 4.01
C LEU A 112 14.95 -13.53 2.64
N ASP A 113 16.05 -14.04 2.08
CA ASP A 113 16.09 -14.60 0.73
C ASP A 113 15.09 -15.75 0.48
N PRO A 114 15.08 -16.83 1.28
CA PRO A 114 14.12 -17.92 1.08
C PRO A 114 12.67 -17.47 1.32
N ALA A 115 12.45 -16.43 2.12
CA ALA A 115 11.13 -15.89 2.33
C ALA A 115 10.60 -15.15 1.09
N VAL A 116 11.43 -14.35 0.40
CA VAL A 116 10.94 -13.35 -0.57
C VAL A 116 11.28 -13.61 -2.03
N HIS A 117 12.22 -14.52 -2.35
CA HIS A 117 12.75 -14.69 -3.71
C HIS A 117 11.71 -15.01 -4.79
N ASN A 118 10.55 -15.56 -4.41
CA ASN A 118 9.44 -15.87 -5.32
C ASN A 118 8.13 -15.14 -4.92
N ALA A 119 8.16 -14.22 -3.95
CA ALA A 119 6.96 -13.55 -3.48
C ALA A 119 6.36 -12.64 -4.55
N TRP A 120 5.03 -12.57 -4.64
CA TRP A 120 4.34 -11.59 -5.50
C TRP A 120 3.91 -10.34 -4.72
N LEU A 121 3.73 -10.48 -3.40
CA LEU A 121 3.47 -9.38 -2.47
C LEU A 121 4.34 -9.55 -1.23
N VAL A 122 4.98 -8.47 -0.81
CA VAL A 122 5.65 -8.37 0.48
C VAL A 122 4.96 -7.30 1.32
N ILE A 123 4.67 -7.60 2.58
CA ILE A 123 4.14 -6.65 3.57
C ILE A 123 5.14 -6.51 4.70
N GLU A 124 5.76 -5.34 4.79
CA GLU A 124 6.69 -4.98 5.85
C GLU A 124 5.92 -4.60 7.12
N SER A 125 6.23 -5.28 8.23
CA SER A 125 5.69 -5.03 9.58
C SER A 125 6.77 -5.14 10.65
N VAL A 126 7.96 -4.61 10.37
CA VAL A 126 9.10 -4.49 11.29
C VAL A 126 8.92 -3.29 12.24
N PRO A 127 9.75 -3.15 13.31
CA PRO A 127 9.64 -2.06 14.26
C PRO A 127 9.59 -0.66 13.61
N GLU A 128 8.86 0.25 14.25
CA GLU A 128 8.55 1.59 13.73
C GLU A 128 9.74 2.55 13.80
N ARG A 129 10.79 2.25 13.03
CA ARG A 129 12.04 3.01 12.92
C ARG A 129 12.33 3.27 11.45
N LEU A 130 12.18 4.51 11.00
CA LEU A 130 12.33 4.87 9.58
C LEU A 130 13.66 4.39 8.94
N PRO A 131 14.85 4.54 9.58
CA PRO A 131 16.08 4.03 8.99
C PRO A 131 16.09 2.51 8.76
N LEU A 132 15.44 1.75 9.66
CA LEU A 132 15.30 0.30 9.51
C LEU A 132 14.38 -0.03 8.33
N LYS A 133 13.25 0.67 8.20
CA LYS A 133 12.31 0.45 7.09
C LYS A 133 12.92 0.78 5.74
N ILE A 134 13.67 1.89 5.63
CA ILE A 134 14.42 2.23 4.41
C ILE A 134 15.39 1.10 4.02
N GLU A 135 16.12 0.56 4.99
CA GLU A 135 17.07 -0.52 4.72
C GLU A 135 16.38 -1.82 4.31
N ILE A 136 15.29 -2.19 5.00
CA ILE A 136 14.48 -3.35 4.62
C ILE A 136 13.91 -3.18 3.21
N MET A 137 13.38 -2.01 2.85
CA MET A 137 12.86 -1.78 1.50
C MET A 137 13.95 -1.90 0.42
N ARG A 138 15.18 -1.45 0.71
CA ARG A 138 16.34 -1.67 -0.19
C ARG A 138 16.62 -3.16 -0.39
N GLU A 139 16.65 -3.93 0.70
CA GLU A 139 16.90 -5.37 0.61
C GLU A 139 15.79 -6.10 -0.16
N LEU A 140 14.53 -5.73 0.08
CA LEU A 140 13.38 -6.28 -0.60
C LEU A 140 13.40 -5.98 -2.10
N ASP A 141 13.73 -4.75 -2.48
CA ASP A 141 13.85 -4.38 -3.90
C ASP A 141 14.87 -5.25 -4.64
N ALA A 142 16.01 -5.55 -3.99
CA ALA A 142 17.07 -6.36 -4.56
C ALA A 142 16.78 -7.88 -4.58
N LYS A 143 15.94 -8.38 -3.67
CA LYS A 143 15.74 -9.83 -3.44
C LYS A 143 14.40 -10.36 -3.94
N THR A 144 13.45 -9.49 -4.24
CA THR A 144 12.13 -9.88 -4.75
C THR A 144 12.11 -9.85 -6.27
N PRO A 145 11.23 -10.65 -6.91
CA PRO A 145 10.98 -10.54 -8.33
C PRO A 145 10.62 -9.10 -8.74
N SER A 146 10.98 -8.68 -9.96
CA SER A 146 10.78 -7.30 -10.45
C SER A 146 9.31 -6.86 -10.50
N ASP A 147 8.37 -7.81 -10.52
CA ASP A 147 6.92 -7.57 -10.52
C ASP A 147 6.28 -7.63 -9.11
N CYS A 148 7.06 -7.92 -8.07
CA CYS A 148 6.58 -7.99 -6.69
C CYS A 148 6.10 -6.61 -6.19
N ILE A 149 4.94 -6.60 -5.54
CA ILE A 149 4.44 -5.42 -4.82
C ILE A 149 5.12 -5.35 -3.45
N LEU A 150 5.60 -4.17 -3.05
CA LEU A 150 6.18 -3.94 -1.72
C LEU A 150 5.30 -2.99 -0.91
N ALA A 151 4.60 -3.51 0.08
CA ALA A 151 3.76 -2.74 0.97
C ALA A 151 4.40 -2.55 2.34
N SER A 152 4.13 -1.43 3.01
CA SER A 152 4.42 -1.25 4.43
C SER A 152 3.14 -1.14 5.25
N ASN A 153 3.07 -1.89 6.35
CA ASN A 153 2.05 -1.77 7.39
C ASN A 153 2.37 -0.64 8.40
N SER A 154 3.32 0.26 8.08
CA SER A 154 3.63 1.41 8.92
C SER A 154 2.41 2.31 9.12
N SER A 155 2.11 2.62 10.38
CA SER A 155 1.06 3.54 10.78
C SER A 155 1.55 4.99 10.85
N SER A 156 2.86 5.20 10.97
CA SER A 156 3.46 6.52 11.22
C SER A 156 4.19 7.09 10.01
N PHE A 157 4.71 6.23 9.13
CA PHE A 157 5.53 6.64 8.00
C PHE A 157 4.87 6.34 6.65
N LYS A 158 4.80 7.37 5.82
CA LYS A 158 4.43 7.23 4.41
C LYS A 158 5.48 6.37 3.71
N SER A 159 5.04 5.47 2.85
CA SER A 159 5.89 4.65 1.99
C SER A 159 6.80 5.50 1.10
N SER A 160 6.38 6.72 0.75
CA SER A 160 7.22 7.74 0.08
C SER A 160 8.48 8.11 0.86
N PHE A 161 8.53 7.90 2.18
CA PHE A 161 9.74 8.11 2.98
C PHE A 161 10.69 6.92 2.95
N MET A 162 10.26 5.78 2.40
CA MET A 162 11.02 4.53 2.38
C MET A 162 11.66 4.26 1.01
N VAL A 163 11.35 5.07 -0.01
CA VAL A 163 11.80 4.86 -1.41
C VAL A 163 13.23 5.32 -1.69
N GLU A 164 13.91 5.95 -0.71
CA GLU A 164 15.23 6.59 -0.88
C GLU A 164 16.25 5.64 -1.52
N LYS A 165 16.28 4.38 -1.06
CA LYS A 165 17.22 3.36 -1.52
C LYS A 165 16.57 2.30 -2.43
N VAL A 166 15.38 2.58 -2.96
CA VAL A 166 14.64 1.68 -3.85
C VAL A 166 14.79 2.15 -5.29
N SER A 167 14.97 1.20 -6.21
CA SER A 167 15.02 1.43 -7.66
C SER A 167 13.80 2.20 -8.15
N ARG A 168 13.97 3.03 -9.19
CA ARG A 168 12.87 3.87 -9.70
C ARG A 168 11.75 3.02 -10.28
N GLU A 169 12.11 1.90 -10.89
CA GLU A 169 11.22 0.94 -11.52
C GLU A 169 10.31 0.26 -10.49
N ARG A 170 10.77 0.10 -9.25
CA ARG A 170 10.00 -0.50 -8.16
C ARG A 170 9.00 0.44 -7.52
N ARG A 171 9.27 1.76 -7.48
CA ARG A 171 8.44 2.73 -6.72
C ARG A 171 6.95 2.69 -7.10
N PRO A 172 6.56 2.53 -8.37
CA PRO A 172 5.15 2.41 -8.72
C PRO A 172 4.46 1.14 -8.21
N LEU A 173 5.22 0.14 -7.76
CA LEU A 173 4.74 -1.09 -7.12
C LEU A 173 4.84 -1.05 -5.59
N MET A 174 5.08 0.13 -5.01
CA MET A 174 5.12 0.31 -3.56
C MET A 174 3.90 1.06 -3.05
N CYS A 175 3.41 0.70 -1.87
CA CYS A 175 2.34 1.41 -1.18
C CYS A 175 2.43 1.28 0.34
N ASN A 176 1.60 2.00 1.09
CA ASN A 176 1.22 1.55 2.43
C ASN A 176 0.01 0.62 2.32
N MET A 177 0.00 -0.43 3.14
CA MET A 177 -1.10 -1.36 3.32
C MET A 177 -1.29 -1.54 4.82
N HIS A 178 -2.01 -0.61 5.42
CA HIS A 178 -2.12 -0.49 6.86
C HIS A 178 -3.36 -1.23 7.38
N PHE A 179 -3.13 -2.29 8.15
CA PHE A 179 -4.19 -3.12 8.72
C PHE A 179 -4.63 -2.57 10.07
N ALA A 180 -5.89 -2.12 10.16
CA ALA A 180 -6.48 -1.73 11.43
C ALA A 180 -6.76 -2.99 12.30
N MET A 181 -6.48 -2.92 13.60
CA MET A 181 -6.72 -4.04 14.53
C MET A 181 -7.33 -3.52 15.83
N PRO A 182 -8.46 -4.10 16.30
CA PRO A 182 -8.56 -5.50 16.76
C PRO A 182 -9.29 -6.45 15.76
N PRO A 183 -9.38 -7.78 16.02
CA PRO A 183 -9.84 -8.81 15.06
C PRO A 183 -11.29 -8.68 14.56
N ARG A 184 -12.04 -7.67 15.01
CA ARG A 184 -13.40 -7.38 14.49
C ARG A 184 -13.41 -6.33 13.39
N ILE A 185 -12.29 -5.65 13.17
CA ILE A 185 -12.17 -4.58 12.19
C ILE A 185 -11.52 -5.17 10.93
N ARG A 186 -12.29 -5.21 9.84
CA ARG A 186 -11.85 -5.63 8.50
C ARG A 186 -11.47 -4.41 7.66
N ALA A 187 -10.69 -3.49 8.22
CA ALA A 187 -10.29 -2.27 7.52
C ALA A 187 -8.81 -2.33 7.18
N VAL A 188 -8.51 -2.20 5.89
CA VAL A 188 -7.16 -2.04 5.38
C VAL A 188 -7.12 -0.72 4.62
N GLU A 189 -6.20 0.15 5.02
CA GLU A 189 -5.97 1.43 4.36
C GLU A 189 -4.84 1.26 3.35
N LEU A 190 -5.18 1.43 2.07
CA LEU A 190 -4.24 1.45 0.97
C LEU A 190 -3.89 2.90 0.64
N MET A 191 -2.60 3.26 0.68
CA MET A 191 -2.15 4.62 0.40
C MET A 191 -0.97 4.60 -0.59
N THR A 192 -1.06 5.47 -1.59
CA THR A 192 0.01 5.68 -2.58
C THR A 192 1.27 6.28 -1.94
N ASN A 193 2.44 5.97 -2.51
CA ASN A 193 3.69 6.67 -2.22
C ASN A 193 3.85 7.95 -3.07
N GLY A 194 2.86 8.31 -3.89
CA GLY A 194 2.90 9.40 -4.87
C GLY A 194 3.23 8.96 -6.30
N GLU A 195 3.81 7.77 -6.47
CA GLU A 195 4.17 7.15 -7.75
C GLU A 195 3.40 5.83 -8.00
N THR A 196 2.72 5.27 -6.99
CA THR A 196 2.02 3.98 -7.05
C THR A 196 1.02 3.93 -8.21
N TYR A 197 1.06 2.84 -8.98
CA TYR A 197 0.04 2.55 -9.98
C TYR A 197 -1.34 2.39 -9.34
N LEU A 198 -2.35 3.06 -9.92
CA LEU A 198 -3.72 2.95 -9.43
C LEU A 198 -4.24 1.52 -9.60
N GLU A 199 -3.81 0.83 -10.66
CA GLU A 199 -4.10 -0.57 -10.93
C GLU A 199 -3.58 -1.50 -9.84
N VAL A 200 -2.43 -1.18 -9.22
CA VAL A 200 -1.91 -1.93 -8.06
C VAL A 200 -2.85 -1.78 -6.87
N LEU A 201 -3.32 -0.56 -6.59
CA LEU A 201 -4.27 -0.33 -5.49
C LEU A 201 -5.61 -1.02 -5.75
N SER A 202 -6.15 -0.92 -6.96
CA SER A 202 -7.38 -1.62 -7.37
C SER A 202 -7.25 -3.13 -7.26
N PHE A 203 -6.10 -3.68 -7.69
CA PHE A 203 -5.82 -5.11 -7.59
C PHE A 203 -5.72 -5.57 -6.14
N LEU A 204 -5.02 -4.83 -5.27
CA LEU A 204 -4.93 -5.16 -3.85
C LEU A 204 -6.30 -5.09 -3.15
N THR A 205 -7.17 -4.16 -3.52
CA THR A 205 -8.56 -4.14 -3.03
C THR A 205 -9.28 -5.44 -3.41
N TRP A 206 -9.17 -5.87 -4.68
CA TRP A 206 -9.78 -7.12 -5.12
C TRP A 206 -9.21 -8.36 -4.40
N VAL A 207 -7.91 -8.39 -4.09
CA VAL A 207 -7.29 -9.46 -3.31
C VAL A 207 -7.86 -9.53 -1.88
N LEU A 208 -8.20 -8.37 -1.30
CA LEU A 208 -8.69 -8.26 0.07
C LEU A 208 -10.19 -8.59 0.24
N ASP A 209 -10.95 -8.65 -0.85
CA ASP A 209 -12.38 -9.02 -0.90
C ASP A 209 -12.60 -10.55 -0.86
#